data_AF-A0A6G0TCB1-F1
#
_entry.id   AF-A0A6G0TCB1-F1
#
_cell.length_a   1.000
_cell.length_b   1.000
_cell.length_c   1.000
_cell.angle_alpha   90.00
_cell.angle_beta   90.00
_cell.angle_gamma   90.00
#
_symmetry.space_group_name_H-M   'P 1'
#
loop_
_entity.id
_entity.type
_entity.pdbx_description
1 polymer ?
#
loop_
_entity_poly.entity_id
_entity_poly.type
_entity_poly.pdbx_seq_one_letter_code
_entity_poly.pdbx_strand_id
1 'polypeptide(L)'
;MEADEVVKDFMTSITMHGLKYNRIIGLRKDLDNCLYHRLGQHSNCATYFCTGSKSNSALNLILEAENGRILREMKNCTSRLILNVESLIENKTNNLCEQFNAIINKHVTGKRLNFSGRRSYNTRVEAAVKFNSKQFLQKIHKQMANNNSPGMFGKKFMKNIDRIQKNTKNRRQLFPDERRYQKPHSYGPDADYGLAESLIENLSTEELETKKSLFLSSLNDVNFEQIEIDTRD
;
A
#
# COMPACT_ATOMS: atom_id res chain seq x y z
N MET A 1 -9.78 45.33 -22.08
CA MET A 1 -8.95 44.90 -20.94
C MET A 1 -9.39 43.52 -20.44
N GLU A 2 -10.65 43.32 -20.03
CA GLU A 2 -11.14 41.97 -19.66
C GLU A 2 -11.21 40.98 -20.84
N ALA A 3 -11.61 41.43 -22.04
CA ALA A 3 -11.70 40.55 -23.21
C ALA A 3 -10.33 40.00 -23.67
N ASP A 4 -9.27 40.82 -23.59
CA ASP A 4 -7.91 40.41 -23.97
C ASP A 4 -7.31 39.43 -22.96
N GLU A 5 -7.68 39.57 -21.68
CA GLU A 5 -7.26 38.67 -20.60
C GLU A 5 -7.95 37.30 -20.72
N VAL A 6 -9.25 37.28 -21.04
CA VAL A 6 -10.01 36.05 -21.31
C VAL A 6 -9.47 35.31 -22.55
N VAL A 7 -9.14 36.04 -23.62
CA VAL A 7 -8.55 35.45 -24.84
C VAL A 7 -7.16 34.88 -24.55
N LYS A 8 -6.35 35.58 -23.76
CA LYS A 8 -5.03 35.11 -23.35
C LYS A 8 -5.15 33.81 -22.54
N ASP A 9 -6.02 33.77 -21.53
CA ASP A 9 -6.27 32.59 -20.69
C ASP A 9 -6.75 31.38 -21.49
N PHE A 10 -7.62 31.60 -22.48
CA PHE A 10 -8.09 30.56 -23.38
C PHE A 10 -6.94 29.97 -24.24
N MET A 11 -6.06 30.82 -24.77
CA MET A 11 -4.89 30.38 -25.53
C MET A 11 -3.87 29.64 -24.66
N THR A 12 -3.66 30.05 -23.41
CA THR A 12 -2.84 29.30 -22.44
C THR A 12 -3.44 27.94 -22.14
N SER A 13 -4.77 27.85 -22.00
CA SER A 13 -5.45 26.57 -21.81
C SER A 13 -5.23 25.62 -23.00
N ILE A 14 -5.42 26.10 -24.23
CA ILE A 14 -5.21 25.30 -25.45
C ILE A 14 -3.77 24.79 -25.55
N THR A 15 -2.79 25.67 -25.31
CA THR A 15 -1.37 25.29 -25.36
C THR A 15 -1.02 24.28 -24.26
N MET A 16 -1.55 24.43 -23.05
CA MET A 16 -1.39 23.45 -21.96
C MET A 16 -2.02 22.09 -22.30
N HIS A 17 -3.20 22.08 -22.93
CA HIS A 17 -3.83 20.86 -23.41
C HIS A 17 -3.02 20.16 -24.52
N GLY A 18 -2.45 20.93 -25.46
CA GLY A 18 -1.56 20.39 -26.50
C GLY A 18 -0.27 19.79 -25.93
N LEU A 19 0.36 20.47 -24.97
CA LEU A 19 1.54 19.97 -24.25
C LEU A 19 1.23 18.68 -23.48
N LYS A 20 0.04 18.60 -22.86
CA LYS A 20 -0.43 17.40 -22.17
C LYS A 20 -0.61 16.22 -23.13
N TYR A 21 -1.22 16.45 -24.28
CA TYR A 21 -1.41 15.42 -25.30
C TYR A 21 -0.08 14.86 -25.80
N ASN A 22 0.92 15.72 -26.02
CA ASN A 22 2.26 15.30 -26.42
C ASN A 22 2.95 14.43 -25.37
N ARG A 23 2.77 14.73 -24.07
CA ARG A 23 3.30 13.90 -22.97
C ARG A 23 2.64 12.52 -22.92
N ILE A 24 1.33 12.45 -23.14
CA ILE A 24 0.58 11.18 -23.20
C ILE A 24 1.11 10.30 -24.34
N ILE A 25 1.29 10.88 -25.53
CA ILE A 25 1.84 10.14 -26.68
C ILE A 25 3.27 9.66 -26.40
N GLY A 26 4.13 10.54 -25.87
CA GLY A 26 5.51 10.21 -25.55
C GLY A 26 5.61 9.04 -24.57
N LEU A 27 4.91 9.15 -23.42
CA LEU A 27 4.93 8.09 -22.42
C LEU A 27 4.33 6.77 -22.94
N ARG A 28 3.27 6.83 -23.76
CA ARG A 28 2.69 5.63 -24.36
C ARG A 28 3.71 4.90 -25.25
N LYS A 29 4.48 5.65 -26.04
CA LYS A 29 5.56 5.10 -26.88
C LYS A 29 6.69 4.50 -26.04
N ASP A 30 7.05 5.14 -24.93
CA ASP A 30 8.08 4.65 -24.02
C ASP A 30 7.66 3.35 -23.32
N LEU A 31 6.41 3.27 -22.84
CA LEU A 31 5.88 2.04 -22.23
C LEU A 31 5.72 0.90 -23.25
N ASP A 32 5.36 1.19 -24.49
CA ASP A 32 5.31 0.16 -25.54
C ASP A 32 6.70 -0.40 -25.85
N ASN A 33 7.73 0.46 -25.83
CA ASN A 33 9.11 0.10 -26.06
C ASN A 33 9.85 -0.43 -24.79
N CYS A 34 9.22 -0.42 -23.61
CA CYS A 34 9.92 -0.69 -22.35
C CYS A 34 10.51 -2.11 -22.27
N LEU A 35 9.79 -3.11 -22.80
CA LEU A 35 10.24 -4.51 -22.81
C LEU A 35 11.39 -4.72 -23.78
N TYR A 36 11.31 -4.09 -24.96
CA TYR A 36 12.38 -4.08 -25.95
C TYR A 36 13.67 -3.48 -25.38
N HIS A 37 13.55 -2.30 -24.77
CA HIS A 37 14.67 -1.67 -24.07
C HIS A 37 15.26 -2.58 -22.98
N ARG A 38 14.42 -3.23 -22.17
CA ARG A 38 14.87 -4.09 -21.06
C ARG A 38 15.58 -5.36 -21.53
N LEU A 39 15.18 -5.91 -22.68
CA LEU A 39 15.72 -7.13 -23.27
C LEU A 39 16.88 -6.87 -24.24
N GLY A 40 17.34 -5.62 -24.35
CA GLY A 40 18.55 -5.23 -25.08
C GLY A 40 18.31 -4.69 -26.49
N GLN A 41 17.06 -4.55 -26.94
CA GLN A 41 16.74 -3.89 -28.21
C GLN A 41 16.48 -2.39 -28.01
N HIS A 42 17.42 -1.59 -28.50
CA HIS A 42 17.38 -0.13 -28.32
C HIS A 42 16.94 0.66 -29.58
N SER A 43 16.50 -0.01 -30.65
CA SER A 43 16.19 0.61 -31.95
C SER A 43 15.16 1.75 -31.90
N ASN A 44 14.19 1.66 -30.99
CA ASN A 44 13.06 2.59 -30.91
C ASN A 44 13.10 3.48 -29.66
N CYS A 45 14.23 3.52 -28.93
CA CYS A 45 14.33 4.34 -27.73
C CYS A 45 14.44 5.83 -28.08
N ALA A 46 13.75 6.68 -27.30
CA ALA A 46 13.94 8.11 -27.38
C ALA A 46 15.27 8.54 -26.76
N THR A 47 15.85 9.63 -27.29
CA THR A 47 17.16 10.17 -26.84
C THR A 47 17.16 10.63 -25.39
N TYR A 48 16.04 11.14 -24.90
CA TYR A 48 15.88 11.54 -23.49
C TYR A 48 15.79 10.35 -22.52
N PHE A 49 15.44 9.17 -23.03
CA PHE A 49 15.20 7.96 -22.23
C PHE A 49 16.40 7.00 -22.28
N CYS A 50 17.12 6.94 -23.40
CA CYS A 50 18.23 6.05 -23.60
C CYS A 50 19.35 6.75 -24.38
N THR A 51 20.57 6.69 -23.85
CA THR A 51 21.79 7.22 -24.49
C THR A 51 22.38 6.27 -25.54
N GLY A 52 21.71 5.15 -25.85
CA GLY A 52 22.17 4.15 -26.82
C GLY A 52 23.46 3.42 -26.42
N SER A 53 23.95 3.62 -25.19
CA SER A 53 25.36 3.40 -24.83
C SER A 53 25.58 2.27 -23.82
N LYS A 54 24.97 1.11 -24.05
CA LYS A 54 25.62 -0.16 -23.72
C LYS A 54 25.82 -0.91 -25.04
N SER A 55 26.96 -0.58 -25.64
CA SER A 55 27.80 -1.32 -26.61
C SER A 55 27.28 -2.67 -27.10
N ASN A 56 27.62 -2.99 -28.36
CA ASN A 56 27.56 -4.25 -29.13
C ASN A 56 27.78 -5.62 -28.40
N SER A 57 27.69 -5.70 -27.07
CA SER A 57 27.92 -6.83 -26.18
C SER A 57 26.70 -7.14 -25.28
N ALA A 58 25.64 -6.33 -25.27
CA ALA A 58 24.41 -6.68 -24.58
C ALA A 58 23.65 -7.72 -25.43
N LEU A 59 23.52 -8.94 -24.91
CA LEU A 59 22.74 -10.00 -25.55
C LEU A 59 21.31 -9.52 -25.79
N ASN A 60 20.87 -9.55 -27.05
CA ASN A 60 19.49 -9.27 -27.40
C ASN A 60 18.64 -10.52 -27.15
N LEU A 61 17.87 -10.51 -26.07
CA LEU A 61 17.06 -11.64 -25.64
C LEU A 61 15.65 -11.63 -26.26
N ILE A 62 15.34 -10.70 -27.17
CA ILE A 62 14.01 -10.61 -27.79
C ILE A 62 13.68 -11.88 -28.57
N LEU A 63 14.61 -12.37 -29.38
CA LEU A 63 14.39 -13.59 -30.18
C LEU A 63 14.15 -14.81 -29.29
N GLU A 64 14.90 -14.93 -28.20
CA GLU A 64 14.72 -16.00 -27.21
C GLU A 64 13.37 -15.88 -26.49
N ALA A 65 12.97 -14.66 -26.10
CA ALA A 65 11.70 -14.40 -25.43
C ALA A 65 10.48 -14.56 -26.36
N GLU A 66 10.64 -14.31 -27.66
CA GLU A 66 9.62 -14.57 -28.69
C GLU A 66 9.47 -16.07 -28.93
N ASN A 67 10.58 -16.78 -29.12
CA ASN A 67 10.60 -18.23 -29.26
C ASN A 67 10.01 -18.93 -28.02
N GLY A 68 10.33 -18.43 -26.83
CA GLY A 68 9.78 -18.90 -25.55
C GLY A 68 8.37 -18.43 -25.23
N ARG A 69 7.73 -17.61 -26.09
CA ARG A 69 6.39 -17.00 -25.89
C ARG A 69 6.22 -16.10 -24.65
N ILE A 70 7.23 -15.99 -23.80
CA ILE A 70 7.24 -15.15 -22.59
C ILE A 70 7.05 -13.68 -22.96
N LEU A 71 7.58 -13.24 -24.10
CA LEU A 71 7.42 -11.85 -24.54
C LEU A 71 5.94 -11.47 -24.74
N ARG A 72 5.11 -12.42 -25.20
CA ARG A 72 3.67 -12.20 -25.35
C ARG A 72 3.00 -11.99 -24.00
N GLU A 73 3.33 -12.80 -23.00
CA GLU A 73 2.77 -12.65 -21.65
C GLU A 73 3.23 -11.35 -20.99
N MET A 74 4.51 -10.98 -21.15
CA MET A 74 5.00 -9.69 -20.69
C MET A 74 4.26 -8.52 -21.34
N LYS A 75 4.03 -8.59 -22.66
CA LYS A 75 3.21 -7.59 -23.38
C LYS A 75 1.76 -7.56 -22.91
N ASN A 76 1.18 -8.71 -22.61
CA ASN A 76 -0.17 -8.78 -22.04
C ASN A 76 -0.22 -8.07 -20.68
N CYS A 77 0.79 -8.26 -19.81
CA CYS A 77 0.89 -7.56 -18.53
C CYS A 77 1.04 -6.04 -18.71
N THR A 78 1.92 -5.59 -19.60
CA THR A 78 2.16 -4.15 -19.83
C THR A 78 1.02 -3.45 -20.57
N SER A 79 0.19 -4.18 -21.33
CA SER A 79 -0.95 -3.62 -22.06
C SER A 79 -1.88 -2.77 -21.18
N ARG A 80 -2.14 -3.22 -19.94
CA ARG A 80 -2.99 -2.49 -18.98
C ARG A 80 -2.38 -1.17 -18.56
N LEU A 81 -1.05 -1.11 -18.42
CA LEU A 81 -0.34 0.13 -18.12
C LEU A 81 -0.38 1.09 -19.31
N ILE A 82 -0.16 0.57 -20.52
CA ILE A 82 -0.19 1.34 -21.78
C ILE A 82 -1.59 1.94 -22.03
N LEU A 83 -2.66 1.18 -21.76
CA LEU A 83 -4.04 1.68 -21.89
C LEU A 83 -4.37 2.77 -20.87
N ASN A 84 -3.72 2.77 -19.71
CA ASN A 84 -3.97 3.71 -18.60
C ASN A 84 -2.90 4.80 -18.47
N VAL A 85 -2.15 5.10 -19.54
CA VAL A 85 -1.09 6.14 -19.54
C VAL A 85 -1.62 7.50 -19.11
N GLU A 86 -2.83 7.88 -19.53
CA GLU A 86 -3.43 9.15 -19.10
C GLU A 86 -3.60 9.19 -17.57
N SER A 87 -4.14 8.12 -16.99
CA SER A 87 -4.27 7.97 -15.55
C SER A 87 -2.92 8.00 -14.83
N LEU A 88 -1.88 7.41 -15.42
CA LEU A 88 -0.52 7.42 -14.86
C LEU A 88 0.08 8.82 -14.84
N ILE A 89 -0.06 9.59 -15.92
CA ILE A 89 0.43 10.98 -15.98
C ILE A 89 -0.29 11.87 -14.97
N GLU A 90 -1.57 11.59 -14.73
CA GLU A 90 -2.40 12.34 -13.80
C GLU A 90 -2.35 11.80 -12.36
N ASN A 91 -1.54 10.76 -12.09
CA ASN A 91 -1.49 10.05 -10.81
C ASN A 91 -2.87 9.63 -10.28
N LYS A 92 -3.79 9.27 -11.18
CA LYS A 92 -5.11 8.75 -10.82
C LYS A 92 -4.95 7.35 -10.23
N THR A 93 -5.40 7.16 -8.99
CA THR A 93 -5.33 5.85 -8.34
C THR A 93 -6.62 5.06 -8.61
N ASN A 94 -6.48 3.76 -8.85
CA ASN A 94 -7.61 2.83 -8.90
C ASN A 94 -8.15 2.51 -7.50
N ASN A 95 -7.82 3.34 -6.49
CA ASN A 95 -8.18 3.09 -5.10
C ASN A 95 -9.69 3.12 -4.96
N LEU A 96 -10.25 1.94 -4.71
CA LEU A 96 -11.67 1.74 -4.48
C LEU A 96 -12.19 2.66 -3.36
N CYS A 97 -11.36 3.05 -2.38
CA CYS A 97 -11.72 4.01 -1.32
C CYS A 97 -11.98 5.43 -1.84
N GLU A 98 -11.26 5.91 -2.87
CA GLU A 98 -11.49 7.24 -3.45
C GLU A 98 -12.75 7.25 -4.33
N GLN A 99 -12.99 6.15 -5.04
CA GLN A 99 -14.28 5.92 -5.71
C GLN A 99 -15.42 5.79 -4.69
N PHE A 100 -15.20 5.19 -3.52
CA PHE A 100 -16.16 5.15 -2.41
C PHE A 100 -16.39 6.53 -1.77
N ASN A 101 -15.39 7.39 -1.68
CA ASN A 101 -15.55 8.77 -1.19
C ASN A 101 -16.29 9.65 -2.22
N ALA A 102 -16.08 9.41 -3.51
CA ALA A 102 -16.86 10.02 -4.59
C ALA A 102 -18.31 9.50 -4.60
N ILE A 103 -18.54 8.21 -4.31
CA ILE A 103 -19.87 7.60 -4.18
C ILE A 103 -20.56 8.04 -2.88
N ILE A 104 -19.86 8.18 -1.75
CA ILE A 104 -20.38 8.80 -0.52
C ILE A 104 -20.73 10.26 -0.81
N ASN A 105 -19.92 11.03 -1.55
CA ASN A 105 -20.30 12.38 -1.94
C ASN A 105 -21.51 12.41 -2.89
N LYS A 106 -21.67 11.43 -3.78
CA LYS A 106 -22.84 11.24 -4.66
C LYS A 106 -24.08 10.71 -3.91
N HIS A 107 -23.89 10.01 -2.79
CA HIS A 107 -24.93 9.41 -1.94
C HIS A 107 -25.07 10.06 -0.55
N VAL A 108 -24.39 11.17 -0.27
CA VAL A 108 -24.65 12.10 0.84
C VAL A 108 -25.41 13.30 0.28
N THR A 109 -25.30 13.55 -1.03
CA THR A 109 -26.35 14.21 -1.81
C THR A 109 -27.40 13.23 -2.40
N GLY A 110 -27.47 11.93 -2.04
CA GLY A 110 -28.16 11.43 -0.84
C GLY A 110 -28.76 10.02 -1.06
N LYS A 111 -28.29 8.99 -0.34
CA LYS A 111 -28.72 7.58 -0.40
C LYS A 111 -30.20 7.49 -0.01
N ARG A 112 -31.03 6.70 -0.71
CA ARG A 112 -32.39 6.41 -0.22
C ARG A 112 -32.33 5.68 1.14
N LEU A 113 -33.20 6.16 2.02
CA LEU A 113 -33.51 5.73 3.39
C LEU A 113 -33.58 4.20 3.57
N ASN A 114 -33.14 3.72 4.74
CA ASN A 114 -33.82 2.54 5.29
C ASN A 114 -35.23 3.03 5.65
N PHE A 115 -36.24 2.70 4.82
CA PHE A 115 -37.65 3.09 5.03
C PHE A 115 -38.31 2.33 6.19
N SER A 116 -37.77 1.16 6.54
CA SER A 116 -38.28 0.35 7.66
C SER A 116 -37.96 0.95 9.02
N GLY A 117 -36.87 1.73 9.12
CA GLY A 117 -36.45 2.39 10.35
C GLY A 117 -36.84 3.87 10.36
N ARG A 118 -37.93 4.21 11.05
CA ARG A 118 -38.31 5.61 11.32
C ARG A 118 -37.08 6.34 11.91
N ARG A 119 -36.61 7.41 11.23
CA ARG A 119 -35.43 8.27 11.55
C ARG A 119 -34.04 7.87 10.99
N SER A 120 -33.88 6.79 10.23
CA SER A 120 -32.54 6.31 9.78
C SER A 120 -31.68 7.30 8.96
N TYR A 121 -32.29 8.16 8.14
CA TYR A 121 -31.57 9.16 7.34
C TYR A 121 -31.18 10.37 8.18
N ASN A 122 -32.08 10.89 9.02
CA ASN A 122 -31.75 11.94 9.98
C ASN A 122 -30.64 11.50 10.93
N THR A 123 -30.64 10.24 11.40
CA THR A 123 -29.55 9.72 12.24
C THR A 123 -28.21 9.69 11.50
N ARG A 124 -28.19 9.38 10.20
CA ARG A 124 -26.96 9.33 9.39
C ARG A 124 -26.45 10.73 9.00
N VAL A 125 -27.35 11.64 8.64
CA VAL A 125 -27.03 13.04 8.37
C VAL A 125 -26.59 13.73 9.65
N GLU A 126 -27.33 13.55 10.75
CA GLU A 126 -26.92 14.03 12.05
C GLU A 126 -25.59 13.41 12.45
N ALA A 127 -25.37 12.09 12.31
CA ALA A 127 -24.09 11.45 12.63
C ALA A 127 -22.92 11.99 11.80
N ALA A 128 -23.10 12.25 10.51
CA ALA A 128 -22.07 12.85 9.65
C ALA A 128 -21.76 14.31 10.06
N VAL A 129 -22.79 15.13 10.29
CA VAL A 129 -22.67 16.52 10.79
C VAL A 129 -22.06 16.56 12.21
N LYS A 130 -22.40 15.58 13.04
CA LYS A 130 -21.92 15.37 14.41
C LYS A 130 -20.49 14.83 14.47
N PHE A 131 -20.07 14.03 13.48
CA PHE A 131 -18.70 13.53 13.31
C PHE A 131 -17.77 14.67 12.90
N ASN A 132 -18.20 15.54 11.97
CA ASN A 132 -17.45 16.74 11.58
C ASN A 132 -17.33 17.77 12.72
N SER A 133 -18.35 17.97 13.55
CA SER A 133 -18.24 18.91 14.67
C SER A 133 -17.38 18.41 15.84
N LYS A 134 -17.05 17.10 15.92
CA LYS A 134 -16.50 16.40 17.12
C LYS A 134 -17.30 16.60 18.42
N GLN A 135 -18.37 17.41 18.40
CA GLN A 135 -19.15 17.81 19.57
C GLN A 135 -20.13 16.72 20.00
N PHE A 136 -20.50 15.77 19.15
CA PHE A 136 -21.47 14.75 19.51
C PHE A 136 -20.90 13.68 20.42
N LEU A 137 -19.75 13.12 20.06
CA LEU A 137 -19.03 12.22 20.96
C LEU A 137 -18.69 12.95 22.26
N GLN A 138 -18.34 14.24 22.18
CA GLN A 138 -18.13 15.09 23.35
C GLN A 138 -19.41 15.30 24.18
N LYS A 139 -20.58 15.54 23.55
CA LYS A 139 -21.88 15.77 24.23
C LYS A 139 -22.43 14.48 24.83
N ILE A 140 -22.35 13.35 24.12
CA ILE A 140 -22.68 12.02 24.64
C ILE A 140 -21.79 11.72 25.84
N HIS A 141 -20.47 11.87 25.70
CA HIS A 141 -19.54 11.62 26.79
C HIS A 141 -19.80 12.58 27.96
N LYS A 142 -20.05 13.87 27.72
CA LYS A 142 -20.42 14.83 28.78
C LYS A 142 -21.71 14.40 29.48
N GLN A 143 -22.73 13.97 28.75
CA GLN A 143 -23.98 13.50 29.32
C GLN A 143 -23.81 12.20 30.13
N MET A 144 -22.95 11.29 29.68
CA MET A 144 -22.62 10.04 30.37
C MET A 144 -21.65 10.23 31.55
N ALA A 145 -20.81 11.26 31.52
CA ALA A 145 -19.72 11.50 32.47
C ALA A 145 -19.90 12.81 33.28
N ASN A 146 -21.13 13.18 33.62
CA ASN A 146 -21.47 14.33 34.46
C ASN A 146 -20.81 15.65 33.99
N ASN A 147 -21.06 16.01 32.74
CA ASN A 147 -20.52 17.17 32.03
C ASN A 147 -18.98 17.24 31.90
N ASN A 148 -18.27 16.16 32.21
CA ASN A 148 -16.83 16.10 32.00
C ASN A 148 -16.48 15.89 30.53
N SER A 149 -15.55 16.71 30.02
CA SER A 149 -15.08 16.56 28.64
C SER A 149 -14.16 15.33 28.49
N PRO A 150 -14.18 14.63 27.34
CA PRO A 150 -13.27 13.51 27.06
C PRO A 150 -11.79 13.89 27.22
N GLY A 151 -11.45 15.14 26.88
CA GLY A 151 -10.10 15.66 26.99
C GLY A 151 -9.56 15.72 28.42
N MET A 152 -10.42 15.79 29.45
CA MET A 152 -9.99 15.73 30.85
C MET A 152 -9.36 14.38 31.19
N PHE A 153 -9.97 13.29 30.74
CA PHE A 153 -9.47 11.94 30.93
C PHE A 153 -8.19 11.70 30.12
N GLY A 154 -8.15 12.16 28.87
CA GLY A 154 -6.94 12.11 28.04
C GLY A 154 -5.77 12.87 28.67
N LYS A 155 -5.99 14.10 29.16
CA LYS A 155 -4.95 14.88 29.87
C LYS A 155 -4.50 14.19 31.16
N LYS A 156 -5.42 13.57 31.93
CA LYS A 156 -5.08 12.82 33.15
C LYS A 156 -4.25 11.58 32.85
N PHE A 157 -4.59 10.86 31.77
CA PHE A 157 -3.84 9.70 31.30
C PHE A 157 -2.43 10.09 30.84
N MET A 158 -2.31 11.12 30.00
CA MET A 158 -1.00 11.60 29.54
C MET A 158 -0.12 12.09 30.69
N LYS A 159 -0.68 12.85 31.64
CA LYS A 159 0.05 13.24 32.87
C LYS A 159 0.51 12.04 33.69
N ASN A 160 -0.28 10.96 33.73
CA ASN A 160 0.10 9.74 34.43
C ASN A 160 1.24 9.00 33.71
N ILE A 161 1.18 8.88 32.37
CA ILE A 161 2.27 8.34 31.56
C ILE A 161 3.55 9.14 31.78
N ASP A 162 3.50 10.46 31.67
CA ASP A 162 4.65 11.34 31.89
C ASP A 162 5.23 11.16 33.31
N ARG A 163 4.36 11.05 34.31
CA ARG A 163 4.78 10.77 35.70
C ARG A 163 5.49 9.43 35.81
N ILE A 164 4.94 8.36 35.20
CA ILE A 164 5.55 7.03 35.19
C ILE A 164 6.92 7.08 34.52
N GLN A 165 7.01 7.71 33.35
CA GLN A 165 8.28 7.83 32.61
C GLN A 165 9.33 8.62 33.39
N LYS A 166 8.95 9.76 34.00
CA LYS A 166 9.83 10.56 34.86
C LYS A 166 10.29 9.76 36.08
N ASN A 167 9.39 9.08 36.77
CA ASN A 167 9.74 8.24 37.91
C ASN A 167 10.67 7.10 37.52
N THR A 168 10.42 6.44 36.38
CA THR A 168 11.32 5.41 35.85
C THR A 168 12.69 5.98 35.51
N LYS A 169 12.75 7.15 34.86
CA LYS A 169 14.01 7.84 34.55
C LYS A 169 14.78 8.21 35.83
N ASN A 170 14.11 8.79 36.82
CA ASN A 170 14.71 9.18 38.10
C ASN A 170 15.19 7.95 38.89
N ARG A 171 14.41 6.85 38.92
CA ARG A 171 14.84 5.57 39.53
C ARG A 171 16.08 4.99 38.84
N ARG A 172 16.20 5.12 37.52
CA ARG A 172 17.37 4.72 36.74
C ARG A 172 18.57 5.68 36.90
N GLN A 173 18.35 6.91 37.35
CA GLN A 173 19.43 7.87 37.66
C GLN A 173 19.99 7.71 39.07
N LEU A 174 19.17 7.24 40.03
CA LEU A 174 19.60 6.98 41.41
C LEU A 174 20.55 5.77 41.52
N PHE A 175 20.43 4.83 40.59
CA PHE A 175 21.38 3.75 40.38
C PHE A 175 21.92 3.89 38.95
N PRO A 176 22.90 4.79 38.70
CA PRO A 176 23.54 4.90 37.41
C PRO A 176 24.38 3.65 37.24
N ASP A 177 23.75 2.57 36.84
CA ASP A 177 24.48 1.36 36.59
C ASP A 177 25.40 1.60 35.40
N GLU A 178 26.66 1.21 35.56
CA GLU A 178 27.53 0.83 34.44
C GLU A 178 27.01 -0.43 33.71
N ARG A 179 25.70 -0.72 33.79
CA ARG A 179 25.06 -1.82 33.09
C ARG A 179 25.09 -1.47 31.61
N ARG A 180 26.15 -1.95 30.95
CA ARG A 180 26.15 -2.27 29.53
C ARG A 180 24.90 -3.11 29.30
N TYR A 181 23.81 -2.48 28.88
CA TYR A 181 22.60 -3.19 28.52
C TYR A 181 22.97 -4.01 27.29
N GLN A 182 23.38 -5.25 27.51
CA GLN A 182 23.32 -6.23 26.45
C GLN A 182 21.83 -6.39 26.15
N LYS A 183 21.45 -6.01 24.93
CA LYS A 183 20.11 -6.31 24.44
C LYS A 183 19.87 -7.79 24.70
N PRO A 184 18.75 -8.18 25.33
CA PRO A 184 18.44 -9.59 25.48
C PRO A 184 18.41 -10.17 24.07
N HIS A 185 19.39 -11.02 23.78
CA HIS A 185 19.43 -11.75 22.55
C HIS A 185 18.55 -12.98 22.79
N SER A 186 17.43 -13.06 22.10
CA SER A 186 16.59 -14.25 22.08
C SER A 186 17.35 -15.29 21.26
N TYR A 187 18.06 -16.18 21.95
CA TYR A 187 18.67 -17.36 21.36
C TYR A 187 17.73 -18.58 21.38
N GLY A 188 16.50 -18.39 21.85
CA GLY A 188 15.52 -19.45 22.02
C GLY A 188 14.23 -19.16 21.28
N PRO A 189 13.54 -20.21 20.79
CA PRO A 189 12.23 -20.09 20.19
C PRO A 189 11.22 -19.47 21.17
N ASP A 190 10.25 -18.76 20.61
CA ASP A 190 9.17 -18.10 21.33
C ASP A 190 8.37 -19.13 22.15
N ALA A 191 8.16 -18.88 23.44
CA ALA A 191 7.49 -19.81 24.35
C ALA A 191 6.03 -20.10 23.94
N ASP A 192 5.43 -19.18 23.17
CA ASP A 192 4.07 -19.29 22.67
C ASP A 192 3.97 -19.96 21.29
N TYR A 193 5.11 -20.26 20.64
CA TYR A 193 5.19 -21.02 19.39
C TYR A 193 5.98 -22.31 19.67
N GLY A 194 5.26 -23.38 20.04
CA GLY A 194 5.78 -24.60 20.66
C GLY A 194 6.99 -25.25 19.99
N LEU A 195 7.77 -26.00 20.80
CA LEU A 195 8.96 -26.84 20.48
C LEU A 195 9.64 -26.58 19.12
N ALA A 196 9.92 -25.32 18.79
CA ALA A 196 10.57 -25.02 17.54
C ALA A 196 12.04 -25.44 17.64
N GLU A 197 12.45 -26.35 16.76
CA GLU A 197 13.84 -26.77 16.65
C GLU A 197 14.74 -25.56 16.40
N SER A 198 15.94 -25.58 16.98
CA SER A 198 16.92 -24.51 16.77
C SER A 198 17.20 -24.32 15.28
N LEU A 199 17.14 -23.07 14.81
CA LEU A 199 17.43 -22.73 13.42
C LEU A 199 18.86 -23.17 13.08
N ILE A 200 19.01 -24.04 12.07
CA ILE A 200 20.31 -24.48 11.58
C ILE A 200 20.92 -23.32 10.79
N GLU A 201 22.03 -22.76 11.27
CA GLU A 201 22.60 -21.51 10.75
C GLU A 201 23.13 -21.61 9.31
N ASN A 202 23.54 -22.79 8.84
CA ASN A 202 24.01 -22.99 7.46
C ASN A 202 23.56 -24.34 6.92
N LEU A 203 22.74 -24.33 5.88
CA LEU A 203 22.35 -25.50 5.10
C LEU A 203 23.00 -25.37 3.71
N SER A 204 23.74 -26.39 3.27
CA SER A 204 24.32 -26.36 1.93
C SER A 204 23.22 -26.40 0.86
N THR A 205 23.51 -25.91 -0.35
CA THR A 205 22.53 -25.88 -1.45
C THR A 205 22.04 -27.27 -1.84
N GLU A 206 22.92 -28.28 -1.75
CA GLU A 206 22.62 -29.68 -2.05
C GLU A 206 21.71 -30.31 -0.99
N GLU A 207 21.97 -30.03 0.30
CA GLU A 207 21.11 -30.48 1.40
C GLU A 207 19.73 -29.81 1.37
N LEU A 208 19.66 -28.57 0.89
CA LEU A 208 18.40 -27.86 0.71
C LEU A 208 17.55 -28.48 -0.40
N GLU A 209 18.16 -28.80 -1.56
CA GLU A 209 17.46 -29.44 -2.68
C GLU A 209 16.96 -30.85 -2.33
N THR A 210 17.77 -31.64 -1.61
CA THR A 210 17.38 -32.97 -1.14
C THR A 210 16.21 -32.89 -0.15
N LYS A 211 16.28 -32.03 0.87
CA LYS A 211 15.16 -31.82 1.80
C LYS A 211 13.90 -31.30 1.12
N LYS A 212 14.04 -30.41 0.13
CA LYS A 212 12.93 -29.91 -0.67
C LYS A 212 12.25 -31.05 -1.44
N SER A 213 13.02 -31.93 -2.09
CA SER A 213 12.47 -33.08 -2.81
C SER A 213 11.75 -34.07 -1.89
N LEU A 214 12.32 -34.35 -0.71
CA LEU A 214 11.71 -35.22 0.31
C LEU A 214 10.38 -34.65 0.83
N PHE A 215 10.34 -33.35 1.10
CA PHE A 215 9.11 -32.69 1.53
C PHE A 215 8.03 -32.75 0.44
N LEU A 216 8.39 -32.45 -0.82
CA LEU A 216 7.44 -32.55 -1.93
C LEU A 216 6.91 -33.98 -2.13
N SER A 217 7.74 -35.01 -1.94
CA SER A 217 7.25 -36.40 -1.95
C SER A 217 6.30 -36.69 -0.80
N SER A 218 6.58 -36.18 0.41
CA SER A 218 5.69 -36.37 1.56
C SER A 218 4.31 -35.73 1.37
N LEU A 219 4.21 -34.67 0.56
CA LEU A 219 2.94 -34.00 0.26
C LEU A 219 2.04 -34.80 -0.71
N ASN A 220 2.61 -35.68 -1.51
CA ASN A 220 1.83 -36.49 -2.46
C ASN A 220 1.09 -37.64 -1.74
N ASP A 221 1.62 -38.14 -0.63
CA ASP A 221 1.06 -39.27 0.14
C ASP A 221 0.15 -38.81 1.30
N VAL A 222 -0.26 -37.54 1.30
CA VAL A 222 -1.04 -36.95 2.40
C VAL A 222 -2.51 -37.38 2.35
N ASN A 223 -2.99 -37.97 3.44
CA ASN A 223 -4.40 -38.26 3.63
C ASN A 223 -5.15 -36.99 4.10
N PHE A 224 -5.84 -36.35 3.16
CA PHE A 224 -6.59 -35.12 3.40
C PHE A 224 -7.71 -35.26 4.44
N GLU A 225 -8.35 -36.44 4.53
CA GLU A 225 -9.43 -36.67 5.51
C GLU A 225 -8.88 -36.63 6.94
N GLN A 226 -7.69 -37.21 7.16
CA GLN A 226 -7.07 -37.19 8.47
C GLN A 226 -6.59 -35.79 8.87
N ILE A 227 -6.04 -35.02 7.94
CA ILE A 227 -5.63 -33.63 8.20
C ILE A 227 -6.83 -32.74 8.54
N GLU A 228 -7.95 -32.92 7.84
CA GLU A 228 -9.17 -32.16 8.14
C GLU A 228 -9.69 -32.48 9.55
N ILE A 229 -9.63 -33.74 9.99
CA ILE A 229 -9.99 -34.14 11.35
C ILE A 229 -9.06 -33.48 12.37
N ASP A 230 -7.75 -33.49 12.11
CA ASP A 230 -6.74 -33.01 13.05
C ASP A 230 -6.68 -31.47 13.18
N THR A 231 -7.20 -30.72 12.21
CA THR A 231 -7.11 -29.24 12.16
C THR A 231 -8.43 -28.51 12.40
N ARG A 232 -9.48 -29.23 12.79
CA ARG A 232 -10.85 -28.71 12.91
C ARG A 232 -11.15 -27.90 14.18
N ASP A 233 -10.22 -27.81 15.13
CA ASP A 233 -10.36 -27.03 16.37
C ASP A 233 -10.03 -25.54 16.19
#